data_AF-A0A5B1Q9V0-F1
#
_entry.id   AF-A0A5B1Q9V0-F1
#
_cell.length_a   1.000
_cell.length_b   1.000
_cell.length_c   1.000
_cell.angle_alpha   90.00
_cell.angle_beta   90.00
_cell.angle_gamma   90.00
#
_symmetry.space_group_name_H-M   'P 1'
#
loop_
_entity.id
_entity.type
_entity.pdbx_description
1 polymer ?
#
loop_
_entity_poly.entity_id
_entity_poly.type
_entity_poly.pdbx_seq_one_letter_code
_entity_poly.pdbx_strand_id
1 'polypeptide(L)'
;MSPTLRLGSVAPDFEAETTAGPIKFHEWLGDSWGILFSHPDDFTPVCTTELAEVARRAPDFAKRGVKLIGLSANNLDSHRKWVKDIEEWGSQFGPTEVQFPIIADADRKVATLYDMLDHQDATNVDKKGLPLTVRTVFIIDPKKKIRLTIAYPAATGRNFDEIIRVVDSLQLSDKQKVVTGVNWKQGDDVIIHASVSEEEAKTLFPNHKVHKSYLRTTPLA
;
A
#
# COMPACT_ATOMS: atom_id res chain seq x y z
N MET A 1 11.73 -21.04 7.68
CA MET A 1 11.93 -20.23 6.46
C MET A 1 10.63 -19.49 6.20
N SER A 2 10.62 -18.16 6.26
CA SER A 2 9.45 -17.39 5.84
C SER A 2 9.23 -17.61 4.34
N PRO A 3 8.00 -17.92 3.88
CA PRO A 3 7.75 -18.10 2.47
C PRO A 3 8.00 -16.78 1.72
N THR A 4 8.78 -16.82 0.63
CA THR A 4 9.01 -15.64 -0.21
C THR A 4 7.68 -15.14 -0.77
N LEU A 5 7.24 -13.95 -0.36
CA LEU A 5 6.02 -13.33 -0.86
C LEU A 5 6.24 -12.81 -2.28
N ARG A 6 5.45 -13.32 -3.22
CA ARG A 6 5.46 -12.90 -4.63
C ARG A 6 4.12 -12.30 -5.03
N LEU A 7 4.08 -11.56 -6.14
CA LEU A 7 2.82 -11.15 -6.75
C LEU A 7 1.93 -12.38 -7.01
N GLY A 8 0.65 -12.30 -6.65
CA GLY A 8 -0.33 -13.40 -6.72
C GLY A 8 -0.31 -14.37 -5.53
N SER A 9 0.64 -14.23 -4.60
CA SER A 9 0.61 -14.97 -3.34
C SER A 9 -0.60 -14.56 -2.51
N VAL A 10 -1.18 -15.50 -1.76
CA VAL A 10 -2.14 -15.14 -0.71
C VAL A 10 -1.37 -14.41 0.38
N ALA A 11 -1.79 -13.21 0.73
CA ALA A 11 -1.26 -12.45 1.84
C ALA A 11 -1.40 -13.30 3.12
N PRO A 12 -0.32 -13.51 3.89
CA PRO A 12 -0.41 -14.30 5.12
C PRO A 12 -1.51 -13.78 6.05
N ASP A 13 -2.31 -14.69 6.61
CA ASP A 13 -3.26 -14.31 7.67
C ASP A 13 -2.54 -14.28 9.02
N PHE A 14 -2.94 -13.36 9.89
CA PHE A 14 -2.33 -13.19 11.21
C PHE A 14 -3.33 -12.57 12.19
N GLU A 15 -3.05 -12.76 13.47
CA GLU A 15 -3.71 -12.05 14.56
C GLU A 15 -2.72 -11.08 15.19
N ALA A 16 -3.17 -9.85 15.48
CA ALA A 16 -2.30 -8.83 16.06
C ALA A 16 -3.09 -7.79 16.88
N GLU A 17 -2.42 -7.22 17.88
CA GLU A 17 -2.90 -6.03 18.59
C GLU A 17 -2.63 -4.78 17.77
N THR A 18 -3.63 -3.87 17.72
CA THR A 18 -3.50 -2.60 17.00
C THR A 18 -4.02 -1.43 17.83
N THR A 19 -3.75 -0.21 17.38
CA THR A 19 -4.34 1.02 17.96
C THR A 19 -5.86 1.03 17.96
N ALA A 20 -6.51 0.25 17.10
CA ALA A 20 -7.98 0.09 17.04
C ALA A 20 -8.51 -1.18 17.71
N GLY A 21 -7.66 -1.91 18.46
CA GLY A 21 -7.99 -3.20 19.08
C GLY A 21 -7.41 -4.40 18.34
N PRO A 22 -7.66 -5.63 18.85
CA PRO A 22 -7.17 -6.85 18.23
C PRO A 22 -7.85 -7.09 16.88
N ILE A 23 -7.09 -7.62 15.92
CA ILE A 23 -7.59 -8.00 14.60
C ILE A 23 -7.18 -9.42 14.23
N LYS A 24 -7.96 -10.04 13.36
CA LYS A 24 -7.53 -11.10 12.46
C LYS A 24 -7.51 -10.55 11.04
N PHE A 25 -6.35 -10.59 10.38
CA PHE A 25 -6.08 -9.74 9.22
C PHE A 25 -7.05 -9.97 8.06
N HIS A 26 -7.36 -11.22 7.71
CA HIS A 26 -8.29 -11.51 6.60
C HIS A 26 -9.73 -11.12 6.92
N GLU A 27 -10.15 -11.25 8.18
CA GLU A 27 -11.47 -10.84 8.65
C GLU A 27 -11.59 -9.31 8.70
N TRP A 28 -10.57 -8.62 9.21
CA TRP A 28 -10.48 -7.16 9.19
C TRP A 28 -10.50 -6.61 7.77
N LEU A 29 -9.76 -7.23 6.85
CA LEU A 29 -9.73 -6.82 5.44
C LEU A 29 -11.10 -7.00 4.79
N GLY A 30 -11.77 -8.14 5.04
CA GLY A 30 -13.06 -8.48 4.43
C GLY A 30 -12.96 -8.47 2.90
N ASP A 31 -13.98 -7.97 2.21
CA ASP A 31 -14.01 -7.90 0.74
C ASP A 31 -13.42 -6.58 0.19
N SER A 32 -12.68 -5.83 1.01
CA SER A 32 -12.03 -4.59 0.61
C SER A 32 -10.64 -4.82 0.00
N TRP A 33 -10.17 -3.85 -0.77
CA TRP A 33 -8.73 -3.73 -1.01
C TRP A 33 -8.04 -3.31 0.28
N GLY A 34 -6.77 -3.67 0.43
CA GLY A 34 -5.97 -3.36 1.62
C GLY A 34 -4.58 -2.88 1.26
N ILE A 35 -4.07 -1.92 2.03
CA ILE A 35 -2.66 -1.54 2.02
C ILE A 35 -2.09 -1.79 3.41
N LEU A 36 -1.19 -2.76 3.50
CA LEU A 36 -0.35 -2.98 4.67
C LEU A 36 0.99 -2.29 4.42
N PHE A 37 1.38 -1.37 5.31
CA PHE A 37 2.64 -0.64 5.16
C PHE A 37 3.41 -0.59 6.48
N SER A 38 4.72 -0.79 6.42
CA SER A 38 5.60 -0.72 7.59
C SER A 38 6.34 0.62 7.68
N HIS A 39 6.76 0.99 8.89
CA HIS A 39 7.70 2.09 9.12
C HIS A 39 8.76 1.65 10.16
N PRO A 40 10.02 2.11 10.07
CA PRO A 40 11.08 1.62 10.95
C PRO A 40 10.81 1.73 12.45
N ASP A 41 10.45 2.92 12.92
CA ASP A 41 10.30 3.18 14.35
C ASP A 41 9.37 4.39 14.58
N ASP A 42 8.66 4.38 15.70
CA ASP A 42 7.90 5.53 16.19
C ASP A 42 8.87 6.66 16.59
N PHE A 43 8.37 7.89 16.68
CA PHE A 43 9.16 9.08 17.09
C PHE A 43 10.37 9.35 16.19
N THR A 44 10.31 8.99 14.90
CA THR A 44 11.36 9.28 13.92
C THR A 44 10.86 10.21 12.81
N PRO A 45 11.71 11.11 12.29
CA PRO A 45 11.27 12.25 11.50
C PRO A 45 10.54 11.85 10.23
N VAL A 46 11.14 10.98 9.40
CA VAL A 46 10.52 10.56 8.13
C VAL A 46 9.22 9.79 8.37
N CYS A 47 9.16 8.92 9.39
CA CYS A 47 7.95 8.17 9.71
C CYS A 47 6.80 9.11 10.10
N THR A 48 7.08 10.16 10.89
CA THR A 48 6.05 11.14 11.26
C THR A 48 5.50 11.85 10.03
N THR A 49 6.37 12.24 9.09
CA THR A 49 5.92 12.87 7.84
C THR A 49 5.07 11.92 6.99
N GLU A 50 5.41 10.64 6.93
CA GLU A 50 4.68 9.67 6.11
C GLU A 50 3.31 9.35 6.70
N LEU A 51 3.21 9.04 8.00
CA LEU A 51 1.93 8.67 8.60
C LEU A 51 0.97 9.86 8.68
N ALA A 52 1.49 11.08 8.81
CA ALA A 52 0.68 12.29 8.69
C ALA A 52 0.07 12.41 7.29
N GLU A 53 0.86 12.12 6.25
CA GLU A 53 0.38 12.14 4.87
C GLU A 53 -0.65 11.01 4.61
N VAL A 54 -0.45 9.80 5.18
CA VAL A 54 -1.46 8.73 5.12
C VAL A 54 -2.75 9.17 5.78
N ALA A 55 -2.69 9.76 6.98
CA ALA A 55 -3.86 10.21 7.72
C ALA A 55 -4.64 11.29 6.96
N ARG A 56 -3.95 12.31 6.46
CA ARG A 56 -4.54 13.38 5.64
C ARG A 56 -5.19 12.85 4.36
N ARG A 57 -4.62 11.79 3.77
CA ARG A 57 -5.10 11.17 2.53
C ARG A 57 -5.98 9.94 2.73
N ALA A 58 -6.31 9.56 3.95
CA ALA A 58 -7.20 8.44 4.23
C ALA A 58 -8.53 8.50 3.43
N PRO A 59 -9.17 9.68 3.24
CA PRO A 59 -10.35 9.80 2.40
C PRO A 59 -10.13 9.40 0.92
N ASP A 60 -8.94 9.66 0.36
CA ASP A 60 -8.61 9.29 -1.02
C ASP A 60 -8.57 7.76 -1.21
N PHE A 61 -8.08 7.04 -0.20
CA PHE A 61 -8.06 5.57 -0.17
C PHE A 61 -9.46 5.00 0.09
N ALA A 62 -10.20 5.59 1.04
CA ALA A 62 -11.56 5.18 1.37
C ALA A 62 -12.51 5.29 0.16
N LYS A 63 -12.41 6.38 -0.62
CA LYS A 63 -13.13 6.55 -1.90
C LYS A 63 -12.92 5.39 -2.89
N ARG A 64 -11.76 4.73 -2.82
CA ARG A 64 -11.39 3.60 -3.68
C ARG A 64 -11.73 2.24 -3.05
N GLY A 65 -12.38 2.22 -1.89
CA GLY A 65 -12.65 0.99 -1.14
C GLY A 65 -11.39 0.31 -0.63
N VAL A 66 -10.35 1.08 -0.32
CA VAL A 66 -9.07 0.60 0.21
C VAL A 66 -8.99 0.87 1.71
N LYS A 67 -8.74 -0.18 2.49
CA LYS A 67 -8.40 -0.09 3.91
C LYS A 67 -6.90 0.07 4.09
N LEU A 68 -6.50 0.92 5.04
CA LEU A 68 -5.10 1.18 5.38
C LEU A 68 -4.77 0.51 6.72
N ILE A 69 -3.57 -0.04 6.85
CA ILE A 69 -3.05 -0.55 8.13
C ILE A 69 -1.53 -0.36 8.18
N GLY A 70 -1.08 0.36 9.22
CA GLY A 70 0.34 0.60 9.50
C GLY A 70 0.93 -0.51 10.37
N LEU A 71 2.26 -0.60 10.41
CA LEU A 71 2.99 -1.55 11.26
C LEU A 71 4.37 -1.01 11.61
N SER A 72 4.79 -1.19 12.86
CA SER A 72 6.22 -1.21 13.21
C SER A 72 6.50 -2.16 14.36
N ALA A 73 7.78 -2.32 14.66
CA ALA A 73 8.28 -3.15 15.76
C ALA A 73 8.10 -2.52 17.16
N ASN A 74 7.25 -1.49 17.28
CA ASN A 74 6.95 -0.82 18.54
C ASN A 74 5.79 -1.51 19.28
N ASN A 75 5.55 -1.08 20.52
CA ASN A 75 4.41 -1.52 21.31
C ASN A 75 3.23 -0.53 21.21
N LEU A 76 2.06 -0.97 21.69
CA LEU A 76 0.83 -0.19 21.59
C LEU A 76 0.88 1.16 22.33
N ASP A 77 1.57 1.22 23.47
CA ASP A 77 1.71 2.45 24.24
C ASP A 77 2.57 3.50 23.53
N SER A 78 3.58 3.05 22.78
CA SER A 78 4.40 3.89 21.90
C SER A 78 3.52 4.51 20.82
N HIS A 79 2.76 3.68 20.09
CA HIS A 79 1.88 4.15 19.02
C HIS A 79 0.86 5.18 19.52
N ARG A 80 0.18 4.89 20.64
CA ARG A 80 -0.84 5.79 21.21
C ARG A 80 -0.30 7.17 21.57
N LYS A 81 0.95 7.24 22.00
CA LYS A 81 1.63 8.51 22.29
C LYS A 81 2.02 9.21 21.00
N TRP A 82 2.63 8.48 20.07
CA TRP A 82 3.16 9.03 18.82
C TRP A 82 2.08 9.49 17.83
N VAL A 83 0.88 8.91 17.86
CA VAL A 83 -0.28 9.38 17.07
C VAL A 83 -0.52 10.89 17.25
N LYS A 84 -0.29 11.41 18.46
CA LYS A 84 -0.44 12.85 18.73
C LYS A 84 0.55 13.69 17.92
N ASP A 85 1.81 13.28 17.87
CA ASP A 85 2.86 13.96 17.11
C ASP A 85 2.57 13.91 15.60
N ILE A 86 2.01 12.79 15.11
CA ILE A 86 1.59 12.63 13.71
C ILE A 86 0.48 13.63 13.37
N GLU A 87 -0.56 13.69 14.19
CA GLU A 87 -1.70 14.57 13.98
C GLU A 87 -1.32 16.05 14.14
N GLU A 88 -0.47 16.38 15.12
CA GLU A 88 0.07 17.72 15.31
C GLU A 88 0.89 18.17 14.09
N TRP A 89 1.79 17.32 13.59
CA TRP A 89 2.57 17.62 12.39
C TRP A 89 1.68 17.78 11.16
N GLY A 90 0.79 16.82 10.90
CA GLY A 90 -0.08 16.84 9.71
C GLY A 90 -1.07 18.01 9.69
N SER A 91 -1.54 18.44 10.87
CA SER A 91 -2.46 19.58 11.01
C SER A 91 -1.90 20.90 10.48
N GLN A 92 -0.58 21.01 10.31
CA GLN A 92 0.05 22.16 9.66
C GLN A 92 -0.24 22.24 8.15
N PHE A 93 -0.65 21.14 7.52
CA PHE A 93 -0.88 21.02 6.08
C PHE A 93 -2.35 20.74 5.72
N GLY A 94 -3.19 20.41 6.70
CA GLY A 94 -4.63 20.19 6.52
C GLY A 94 -5.23 19.29 7.60
N PRO A 95 -6.57 19.07 7.58
CA PRO A 95 -7.23 18.17 8.52
C PRO A 95 -6.57 16.79 8.53
N THR A 96 -6.09 16.38 9.70
CA THR A 96 -5.33 15.14 9.87
C THR A 96 -5.82 14.42 11.13
N GLU A 97 -6.30 13.20 10.96
CA GLU A 97 -6.69 12.30 12.03
C GLU A 97 -6.26 10.88 11.65
N VAL A 98 -5.59 10.17 12.56
CA VAL A 98 -5.15 8.79 12.30
C VAL A 98 -6.34 7.84 12.49
N GLN A 99 -7.04 7.57 11.39
CA GLN A 99 -8.23 6.71 11.37
C GLN A 99 -7.95 5.26 10.96
N PHE A 100 -6.67 4.89 10.76
CA PHE A 100 -6.25 3.54 10.41
C PHE A 100 -5.54 2.86 11.59
N PRO A 101 -5.70 1.53 11.75
CA PRO A 101 -4.96 0.78 12.76
C PRO A 101 -3.45 0.80 12.48
N ILE A 102 -2.66 0.86 13.56
CA ILE A 102 -1.22 0.61 13.54
C ILE A 102 -0.97 -0.66 14.36
N ILE A 103 -0.38 -1.67 13.74
CA ILE A 103 -0.04 -2.96 14.34
C ILE A 103 1.17 -2.79 15.27
N ALA A 104 1.01 -3.24 16.51
CA ALA A 104 2.09 -3.31 17.49
C ALA A 104 2.84 -4.64 17.38
N ASP A 105 3.90 -4.69 16.57
CA ASP A 105 4.65 -5.91 16.25
C ASP A 105 5.97 -6.02 17.06
N ALA A 106 5.90 -5.79 18.37
CA ALA A 106 7.08 -5.74 19.24
C ALA A 106 7.90 -7.06 19.26
N ASP A 107 7.29 -8.20 18.92
CA ASP A 107 7.95 -9.49 18.79
C ASP A 107 8.35 -9.85 17.34
N ARG A 108 8.11 -8.93 16.40
CA ARG A 108 8.46 -9.02 14.97
C ARG A 108 7.80 -10.18 14.23
N LYS A 109 6.68 -10.70 14.74
CA LYS A 109 5.99 -11.82 14.10
C LYS A 109 5.48 -11.46 12.71
N VAL A 110 4.74 -10.35 12.61
CA VAL A 110 4.13 -9.93 11.34
C VAL A 110 5.20 -9.40 10.39
N ALA A 111 6.17 -8.64 10.87
CA ALA A 111 7.31 -8.16 10.11
C ALA A 111 8.14 -9.31 9.52
N THR A 112 8.36 -10.39 10.28
CA THR A 112 9.06 -11.59 9.77
C THR A 112 8.19 -12.34 8.76
N LEU A 113 6.89 -12.45 9.02
CA LEU A 113 5.94 -13.13 8.13
C LEU A 113 5.83 -12.44 6.76
N TYR A 114 5.99 -11.12 6.74
CA TYR A 114 5.94 -10.29 5.54
C TYR A 114 7.31 -9.89 4.98
N ASP A 115 8.41 -10.40 5.53
CA ASP A 115 9.78 -10.10 5.09
C ASP A 115 10.09 -8.59 5.06
N MET A 116 9.68 -7.90 6.13
CA MET A 116 9.79 -6.45 6.26
C MET A 116 10.99 -5.99 7.09
N LEU A 117 11.73 -6.90 7.73
CA LEU A 117 12.85 -6.55 8.61
C LEU A 117 14.08 -6.15 7.79
N ASP A 118 14.80 -5.15 8.30
CA ASP A 118 16.06 -4.73 7.71
C ASP A 118 17.20 -5.67 8.16
N HIS A 119 17.53 -6.62 7.29
CA HIS A 119 18.60 -7.58 7.56
C HIS A 119 19.99 -7.08 7.13
N GLN A 120 20.07 -5.92 6.46
CA GLN A 120 21.32 -5.45 5.83
C GLN A 120 21.90 -4.24 6.57
N ASP A 121 21.05 -3.31 7.02
CA ASP A 121 21.50 -2.12 7.74
C ASP A 121 21.64 -2.41 9.25
N ALA A 122 22.87 -2.62 9.70
CA ALA A 122 23.19 -2.83 11.11
C ALA A 122 22.87 -1.64 12.02
N THR A 123 22.58 -0.47 11.46
CA THR A 123 22.15 0.73 12.21
C THR A 123 20.63 0.82 12.38
N ASN A 124 19.86 0.10 11.57
CA ASN A 124 18.40 0.06 11.64
C ASN A 124 17.91 -1.00 12.63
N VAL A 125 18.30 -0.84 13.90
CA VAL A 125 18.02 -1.77 15.00
C VAL A 125 17.45 -1.04 16.21
N ASP A 126 16.69 -1.76 17.02
CA ASP A 126 16.18 -1.24 18.29
C ASP A 126 17.29 -1.15 19.36
N LYS A 127 16.91 -0.69 20.55
CA LYS A 127 17.84 -0.57 21.71
C LYS A 127 18.46 -1.90 22.16
N LYS A 128 17.91 -3.05 21.73
CA LYS A 128 18.40 -4.40 22.01
C LYS A 128 19.23 -4.97 20.86
N GLY A 129 19.44 -4.19 19.79
CA GLY A 129 20.14 -4.63 18.58
C GLY A 129 19.30 -5.53 17.68
N LEU A 130 17.97 -5.59 17.87
CA LEU A 130 17.09 -6.36 17.00
C LEU A 130 16.68 -5.53 15.78
N PRO A 131 16.63 -6.13 14.57
CA PRO A 131 16.19 -5.43 13.36
C PRO A 131 14.84 -4.72 13.52
N LEU A 132 14.77 -3.53 12.95
CA LEU A 132 13.53 -2.79 12.72
C LEU A 132 13.04 -3.06 11.30
N THR A 133 11.81 -2.64 10.99
CA THR A 133 11.28 -2.78 9.63
C THR A 133 11.89 -1.76 8.66
N VAL A 134 11.91 -2.07 7.37
CA VAL A 134 12.08 -1.08 6.30
C VAL A 134 10.72 -0.47 5.93
N ARG A 135 10.67 0.40 4.92
CA ARG A 135 9.45 1.04 4.44
C ARG A 135 8.80 0.22 3.33
N THR A 136 8.21 -0.91 3.69
CA THR A 136 7.52 -1.80 2.74
C THR A 136 6.04 -1.44 2.63
N VAL A 137 5.48 -1.60 1.43
CA VAL A 137 4.06 -1.44 1.13
C VAL A 137 3.59 -2.68 0.38
N PHE A 138 2.53 -3.32 0.86
CA PHE A 138 1.81 -4.40 0.18
C PHE A 138 0.42 -3.92 -0.19
N ILE A 139 0.09 -3.95 -1.48
CA ILE A 139 -1.29 -3.74 -1.97
C ILE A 139 -1.94 -5.10 -2.17
N ILE A 140 -3.04 -5.34 -1.48
CA ILE A 140 -3.72 -6.63 -1.37
C ILE A 140 -5.15 -6.48 -1.87
N ASP A 141 -5.58 -7.39 -2.74
CA ASP A 141 -6.94 -7.36 -3.31
C ASP A 141 -7.98 -8.07 -2.40
N PRO A 142 -9.29 -7.96 -2.70
CA PRO A 142 -10.34 -8.64 -1.95
C PRO A 142 -10.19 -10.16 -1.85
N LYS A 143 -9.52 -10.79 -2.84
CA LYS A 143 -9.18 -12.22 -2.86
C LYS A 143 -7.93 -12.54 -2.04
N LYS A 144 -7.48 -11.59 -1.22
CA LYS A 144 -6.29 -11.66 -0.36
C LYS A 144 -5.00 -11.83 -1.17
N LYS A 145 -4.97 -11.50 -2.45
CA LYS A 145 -3.78 -11.64 -3.28
C LYS A 145 -2.91 -10.39 -3.19
N ILE A 146 -1.60 -10.58 -3.03
CA ILE A 146 -0.63 -9.49 -3.15
C ILE A 146 -0.56 -9.08 -4.62
N ARG A 147 -0.93 -7.84 -4.91
CA ARG A 147 -0.99 -7.27 -6.26
C ARG A 147 0.19 -6.39 -6.60
N LEU A 148 0.82 -5.81 -5.58
CA LEU A 148 2.00 -4.97 -5.73
C LEU A 148 2.75 -4.91 -4.40
N THR A 149 4.08 -4.88 -4.49
CA THR A 149 4.97 -4.62 -3.36
C THR A 149 5.96 -3.54 -3.74
N ILE A 150 6.19 -2.59 -2.84
CA ILE A 150 7.24 -1.58 -2.94
C ILE A 150 8.04 -1.63 -1.64
N ALA A 151 9.38 -1.63 -1.73
CA ALA A 151 10.26 -1.60 -0.57
C ALA A 151 11.24 -0.42 -0.70
N TYR A 152 11.21 0.48 0.28
CA TYR A 152 12.12 1.62 0.40
C TYR A 152 13.01 1.41 1.63
N PRO A 153 14.28 1.81 1.61
CA PRO A 153 15.13 1.80 2.81
C PRO A 153 14.63 2.83 3.83
N ALA A 154 15.06 2.70 5.09
CA ALA A 154 14.67 3.63 6.15
C ALA A 154 14.98 5.11 5.81
N ALA A 155 16.04 5.36 5.05
CA ALA A 155 16.49 6.71 4.67
C ALA A 155 15.66 7.39 3.56
N THR A 156 14.70 6.71 2.92
CA THR A 156 13.95 7.27 1.78
C THR A 156 12.46 7.25 2.06
N GLY A 157 11.85 8.44 2.23
CA GLY A 157 10.39 8.57 2.34
C GLY A 157 9.67 8.15 1.06
N ARG A 158 8.49 7.55 1.22
CA ARG A 158 7.64 7.05 0.13
C ARG A 158 6.82 8.16 -0.50
N ASN A 159 6.41 7.92 -1.75
CA ASN A 159 5.50 8.80 -2.48
C ASN A 159 4.08 8.22 -2.44
N PHE A 160 3.17 8.86 -1.71
CA PHE A 160 1.77 8.42 -1.62
C PHE A 160 0.93 8.73 -2.86
N ASP A 161 1.33 9.68 -3.71
CA ASP A 161 0.71 9.87 -5.02
C ASP A 161 0.94 8.65 -5.91
N GLU A 162 2.14 8.07 -5.87
CA GLU A 162 2.44 6.85 -6.61
C GLU A 162 1.60 5.69 -6.09
N ILE A 163 1.47 5.54 -4.77
CA ILE A 163 0.67 4.47 -4.15
C ILE A 163 -0.80 4.57 -4.60
N ILE A 164 -1.37 5.77 -4.62
CA ILE A 164 -2.75 5.96 -5.10
C ILE A 164 -2.87 5.71 -6.60
N ARG A 165 -1.91 6.19 -7.40
CA ARG A 165 -1.88 5.99 -8.85
C ARG A 165 -1.85 4.51 -9.22
N VAL A 166 -1.08 3.69 -8.50
CA VAL A 166 -1.05 2.24 -8.75
C VAL A 166 -2.32 1.54 -8.26
N VAL A 167 -2.98 2.01 -7.19
CA VAL A 167 -4.32 1.51 -6.82
C VAL A 167 -5.31 1.76 -7.96
N ASP A 168 -5.31 2.97 -8.54
CA ASP A 168 -6.19 3.30 -9.67
C ASP A 168 -5.91 2.39 -10.87
N SER A 169 -4.63 2.19 -11.22
CA SER A 169 -4.20 1.28 -12.29
C SER A 169 -4.68 -0.16 -12.05
N LEU A 170 -4.42 -0.71 -10.86
CA LEU A 170 -4.80 -2.08 -10.50
C LEU A 170 -6.31 -2.30 -10.58
N GLN A 171 -7.09 -1.39 -9.98
CA GLN A 171 -8.54 -1.49 -9.99
C GLN A 171 -9.14 -1.29 -11.38
N LEU A 172 -8.51 -0.45 -12.21
CA LEU A 172 -8.95 -0.23 -13.59
C LEU A 172 -8.75 -1.49 -14.44
N SER A 173 -7.57 -2.10 -14.38
CA SER A 173 -7.29 -3.34 -15.13
C SER A 173 -8.13 -4.53 -14.67
N ASP A 174 -8.61 -4.54 -13.42
CA ASP A 174 -9.56 -5.56 -12.95
C ASP A 174 -10.99 -5.34 -13.49
N LYS A 175 -11.38 -4.09 -13.74
CA LYS A 175 -12.73 -3.72 -14.20
C LYS A 175 -12.87 -3.72 -15.72
N GLN A 176 -11.79 -3.44 -16.44
CA GLN A 176 -11.81 -3.23 -17.88
C GLN A 176 -10.68 -4.01 -18.55
N LYS A 177 -10.87 -4.43 -19.81
CA LYS A 177 -9.84 -5.12 -20.60
C LYS A 177 -8.75 -4.15 -21.11
N VAL A 178 -8.17 -3.35 -20.22
CA VAL A 178 -7.15 -2.33 -20.49
C VAL A 178 -5.98 -2.42 -19.51
N VAL A 179 -4.85 -1.86 -19.89
CA VAL A 179 -3.65 -1.72 -19.06
C VAL A 179 -3.12 -0.29 -19.15
N THR A 180 -2.48 0.18 -18.09
CA THR A 180 -1.92 1.53 -18.02
C THR A 180 -0.51 1.56 -18.60
N GLY A 181 -0.20 2.57 -19.43
CA GLY A 181 1.15 2.77 -19.97
C GLY A 181 2.16 3.26 -18.92
N VAL A 182 3.41 3.44 -19.35
CA VAL A 182 4.45 4.03 -18.51
C VAL A 182 4.06 5.45 -18.09
N ASN A 183 4.30 5.81 -16.82
CA ASN A 183 3.98 7.12 -16.23
C ASN A 183 2.51 7.53 -16.31
N TRP A 184 1.60 6.60 -16.59
CA TRP A 184 0.16 6.87 -16.70
C TRP A 184 -0.39 7.54 -15.45
N LYS A 185 -1.16 8.60 -15.65
CA LYS A 185 -1.97 9.28 -14.63
C LYS A 185 -3.45 9.15 -14.96
N GLN A 186 -4.30 9.32 -13.95
CA GLN A 186 -5.74 9.33 -14.15
C GLN A 186 -6.13 10.41 -15.19
N GLY A 187 -6.86 9.99 -16.21
CA GLY A 187 -7.27 10.83 -17.34
C GLY A 187 -6.42 10.63 -18.61
N ASP A 188 -5.24 10.01 -18.51
CA ASP A 188 -4.44 9.67 -19.69
C ASP A 188 -5.07 8.50 -20.45
N ASP A 189 -4.82 8.44 -21.77
CA ASP A 189 -5.13 7.29 -22.61
C ASP A 189 -4.53 6.00 -22.02
N VAL A 190 -5.29 4.91 -22.08
CA VAL A 190 -4.84 3.57 -21.68
C VAL A 190 -4.57 2.70 -22.90
N ILE A 191 -3.96 1.54 -22.68
CA ILE A 191 -3.66 0.56 -23.71
C ILE A 191 -4.70 -0.56 -23.66
N ILE A 192 -5.28 -0.92 -24.79
CA ILE A 192 -6.19 -2.07 -24.88
C ILE A 192 -5.39 -3.35 -24.61
N HIS A 193 -5.87 -4.19 -23.69
CA HIS A 193 -5.17 -5.41 -23.33
C HIS A 193 -4.95 -6.32 -24.56
N ALA A 194 -3.80 -6.98 -24.62
CA ALA A 194 -3.39 -7.77 -25.78
C ALA A 194 -4.35 -8.93 -26.11
N SER A 195 -5.11 -9.41 -25.12
CA SER A 195 -6.11 -10.48 -25.31
C SER A 195 -7.39 -10.03 -26.02
N VAL A 196 -7.59 -8.73 -26.24
CA VAL A 196 -8.79 -8.20 -26.91
C VAL A 196 -8.58 -8.29 -28.42
N SER A 197 -9.45 -8.98 -29.14
CA SER A 197 -9.39 -9.03 -30.61
C SER A 197 -9.63 -7.66 -31.25
N GLU A 198 -9.34 -7.50 -32.54
CA GLU A 198 -9.65 -6.24 -33.26
C GLU A 198 -11.15 -5.97 -33.31
N GLU A 199 -11.97 -7.00 -33.53
CA GLU A 199 -13.43 -6.85 -33.58
C GLU A 199 -14.01 -6.49 -32.20
N GLU A 200 -13.55 -7.16 -31.13
CA GLU A 200 -13.95 -6.76 -29.77
C GLU A 200 -13.51 -5.33 -29.45
N ALA A 201 -12.32 -4.90 -29.88
CA ALA A 201 -11.83 -3.55 -29.62
C ALA A 201 -12.70 -2.48 -30.30
N LYS A 202 -13.21 -2.71 -31.51
CA LYS A 202 -14.16 -1.80 -32.18
C LYS A 202 -15.45 -1.63 -31.39
N THR A 203 -15.93 -2.68 -30.72
CA THR A 203 -17.15 -2.62 -29.92
C THR A 203 -16.92 -2.04 -28.53
N LEU A 204 -15.89 -2.51 -27.83
CA LEU A 204 -15.62 -2.13 -26.43
C LEU A 204 -14.99 -0.73 -26.33
N PHE A 205 -14.21 -0.32 -27.33
CA PHE A 205 -13.43 0.92 -27.32
C PHE A 205 -13.56 1.62 -28.68
N PRO A 206 -14.75 2.13 -29.06
CA PRO A 206 -15.00 2.64 -30.42
C PRO A 206 -14.10 3.82 -30.82
N ASN A 207 -13.54 4.54 -29.85
CA ASN A 207 -12.65 5.69 -30.07
C ASN A 207 -11.15 5.33 -29.99
N HIS A 208 -10.80 4.05 -30.03
CA HIS A 208 -9.41 3.61 -29.92
C HIS A 208 -8.58 3.98 -31.15
N LYS A 209 -7.28 4.19 -30.93
CA LYS A 209 -6.27 4.46 -31.94
C LYS A 209 -5.37 3.25 -32.09
N VAL A 210 -5.14 2.81 -33.33
CA VAL A 210 -4.23 1.72 -33.64
C VAL A 210 -2.89 2.30 -34.09
N HIS A 211 -1.85 2.16 -33.29
CA HIS A 211 -0.48 2.57 -33.65
C HIS A 211 0.29 1.40 -34.26
N LYS A 212 0.09 0.20 -33.70
CA LYS A 212 0.52 -1.12 -34.19
C LYS A 212 -0.54 -2.14 -33.82
N SER A 213 -0.48 -3.33 -34.41
CA SER A 213 -1.38 -4.44 -34.08
C SER A 213 -1.43 -4.77 -32.58
N TYR A 214 -0.29 -4.62 -31.88
CA TYR A 214 -0.17 -4.84 -30.44
C TYR A 214 -0.22 -3.55 -29.60
N LEU A 215 -0.18 -2.37 -30.24
CA LEU A 215 -0.14 -1.07 -29.55
C LEU A 215 -1.37 -0.26 -29.95
N ARG A 216 -2.44 -0.44 -29.19
CA ARG A 216 -3.72 0.23 -29.38
C ARG A 216 -4.04 1.03 -28.12
N THR A 217 -4.26 2.33 -28.27
CA THR A 217 -4.62 3.21 -27.15
C THR A 217 -6.08 3.61 -27.21
N THR A 218 -6.70 3.88 -26.07
CA THR A 218 -8.07 4.40 -26.00
C THR A 218 -8.18 5.40 -24.86
N PRO A 219 -8.92 6.52 -25.04
CA PRO A 219 -9.35 7.31 -23.90
C PRO A 219 -10.35 6.49 -23.07
N LEU A 220 -10.36 6.73 -21.76
CA LEU A 220 -11.44 6.27 -20.89
C LEU A 220 -12.33 7.47 -20.58
N ALA A 221 -13.60 7.36 -20.93
CA ALA A 221 -14.62 8.37 -20.62
C ALA A 221 -14.90 8.43 -19.12
#